data_AF-A0A920T2C6-F1
#
_entry.id   AF-A0A920T2C6-F1
#
_cell.length_a   1.000
_cell.length_b   1.000
_cell.length_c   1.000
_cell.angle_alpha   90.00
_cell.angle_beta   90.00
_cell.angle_gamma   90.00
#
_symmetry.space_group_name_H-M   'P 1'
#
loop_
_entity.id
_entity.type
_entity.pdbx_description
1 polymer ?
#
loop_
_entity_poly.entity_id
_entity_poly.type
_entity_poly.pdbx_seq_one_letter_code
_entity_poly.pdbx_strand_id
1 'polypeptide(L)'
;MLHPILNIKEIDRELIMLQQMCKMLGKRYSISLAVQYLKKLDINVSKTELKDMYLNKNITFITDFRENRIEQFECFLKNDS
;
A
#
# COMPACT_ATOMS: atom_id res chain seq x y z
N MET A 1 -5.16 -4.48 -28.77
CA MET A 1 -4.22 -4.06 -27.70
C MET A 1 -4.43 -5.02 -26.54
N LEU A 2 -3.45 -5.88 -26.28
CA LEU A 2 -3.52 -6.84 -25.17
C LEU A 2 -3.37 -6.05 -23.87
N HIS A 3 -4.44 -5.97 -23.07
CA HIS A 3 -4.30 -5.57 -21.67
C HIS A 3 -3.29 -6.54 -21.04
N PRO A 4 -2.16 -6.06 -20.49
CA PRO A 4 -1.28 -6.96 -19.78
C PRO A 4 -2.09 -7.56 -18.64
N ILE A 5 -2.15 -8.89 -18.60
CA ILE A 5 -2.67 -9.64 -17.47
C ILE A 5 -1.95 -9.07 -16.25
N LEU A 6 -2.71 -8.39 -15.40
CA LEU A 6 -2.18 -7.68 -14.25
C LEU A 6 -1.51 -8.70 -13.33
N ASN A 7 -0.17 -8.79 -13.39
CA ASN A 7 0.55 -9.79 -12.63
C ASN A 7 0.67 -9.32 -11.19
N ILE A 8 -0.31 -9.68 -10.36
CA ILE A 8 -0.39 -9.33 -8.94
C ILE A 8 0.93 -9.63 -8.22
N LYS A 9 1.65 -10.69 -8.61
CA LYS A 9 2.97 -11.02 -8.04
C LYS A 9 4.06 -10.01 -8.37
N GLU A 10 4.01 -9.40 -9.55
CA GLU A 10 4.94 -8.36 -9.97
C GLU A 10 4.66 -7.06 -9.22
N ILE A 11 3.38 -6.69 -9.14
CA ILE A 11 2.91 -5.58 -8.31
C ILE A 11 3.38 -5.77 -6.86
N ASP A 12 3.22 -6.97 -6.30
CA ASP A 12 3.64 -7.25 -4.92
C ASP A 12 5.14 -7.00 -4.71
N ARG A 13 5.99 -7.54 -5.60
CA ARG A 13 7.45 -7.36 -5.52
C ARG A 13 7.85 -5.89 -5.58
N GLU A 14 7.28 -5.15 -6.53
CA GLU A 14 7.54 -3.72 -6.71
C GLU A 14 7.14 -2.91 -5.48
N LEU A 15 5.99 -3.23 -4.89
CA LEU A 15 5.50 -2.55 -3.69
C LEU A 15 6.30 -2.92 -2.44
N ILE A 16 6.80 -4.15 -2.33
CA ILE A 16 7.73 -4.57 -1.29
C ILE A 16 9.03 -3.76 -1.37
N MET A 17 9.62 -3.63 -2.56
CA MET A 17 10.83 -2.84 -2.76
C MET A 17 10.59 -1.37 -2.39
N LEU A 18 9.50 -0.79 -2.87
CA LEU A 18 9.13 0.59 -2.54
C LEU A 18 8.98 0.80 -1.03
N GLN A 19 8.35 -0.13 -0.32
CA GLN A 19 8.21 -0.08 1.15
C GLN A 19 9.58 -0.12 1.86
N GLN A 20 10.49 -0.98 1.42
CA GLN A 20 11.85 -1.04 1.96
C GLN A 20 12.63 0.24 1.72
N MET A 21 12.55 0.80 0.51
CA MET A 21 13.18 2.08 0.18
C MET A 21 12.63 3.23 1.02
N CYS A 22 11.32 3.29 1.21
CA CYS A 22 10.69 4.27 2.09
C CYS A 22 11.27 4.18 3.52
N LYS A 23 11.40 2.96 4.06
CA LYS A 23 11.99 2.70 5.37
C LYS A 23 13.46 3.15 5.45
N MET A 24 14.28 2.79 4.46
CA MET A 24 15.70 3.18 4.43
C MET A 24 15.90 4.70 4.35
N LEU A 25 15.00 5.39 3.65
CA LEU A 25 15.06 6.85 3.46
C LEU A 25 14.32 7.64 4.56
N GLY A 26 13.79 6.97 5.59
CA GLY A 26 12.98 7.62 6.63
C GLY A 26 11.69 8.26 6.11
N LYS A 27 11.20 7.84 4.94
CA LYS A 27 9.97 8.34 4.32
C LYS A 27 8.77 7.46 4.65
N ARG A 28 7.60 8.07 4.80
CA ARG A 28 6.35 7.33 5.01
C ARG A 28 5.87 6.72 3.70
N TYR A 29 5.63 5.42 3.72
CA TYR A 29 4.92 4.73 2.66
C TYR A 29 3.44 5.17 2.63
N SER A 30 2.84 5.31 1.45
CA SER A 30 1.41 5.57 1.31
C SER A 30 0.86 4.97 0.02
N ILE A 31 -0.45 4.66 0.00
CA ILE A 31 -1.14 4.16 -1.20
C ILE A 31 -1.04 5.16 -2.37
N SER A 32 -1.08 6.46 -2.08
CA SER A 32 -0.92 7.48 -3.11
C SER A 32 0.47 7.43 -3.76
N LEU A 33 1.53 7.24 -2.95
CA LEU A 33 2.89 7.08 -3.45
C LEU A 33 3.04 5.78 -4.25
N ALA A 34 2.43 4.69 -3.77
CA ALA A 34 2.42 3.40 -4.44
C ALA A 34 1.79 3.48 -5.84
N VAL A 35 0.62 4.11 -5.96
CA VAL A 35 -0.05 4.31 -7.26
C VAL A 35 0.80 5.16 -8.19
N GLN A 36 1.43 6.23 -7.70
CA GLN A 36 2.33 7.05 -8.51
C GLN A 36 3.57 6.28 -8.98
N TYR A 37 4.12 5.43 -8.11
CA TYR A 37 5.26 4.58 -8.43
C TYR A 37 4.90 3.53 -9.50
N LEU A 38 3.81 2.79 -9.31
CA LEU A 38 3.33 1.82 -10.29
C LEU A 38 3.02 2.47 -11.64
N LYS A 39 2.41 3.67 -11.64
CA LYS A 39 2.17 4.42 -12.87
C LYS A 39 3.46 4.77 -13.62
N LYS A 40 4.57 5.01 -12.92
CA LYS A 40 5.89 5.25 -13.54
C LYS A 40 6.50 3.98 -14.14
N LEU A 41 6.03 2.81 -13.73
CA LEU A 41 6.41 1.50 -14.29
C LEU A 41 5.42 1.03 -15.37
N ASP A 42 4.58 1.92 -15.89
CA ASP A 42 3.50 1.60 -16.83
C ASP A 42 2.45 0.60 -16.30
N ILE A 43 2.38 0.44 -14.97
CA ILE A 43 1.38 -0.36 -14.28
C ILE A 43 0.23 0.56 -13.84
N ASN A 44 -0.88 0.51 -14.58
CA ASN A 44 -2.07 1.29 -14.27
C ASN A 44 -2.96 0.55 -13.27
N VAL A 45 -2.89 0.98 -12.00
CA VAL A 45 -3.76 0.52 -10.91
C VAL A 45 -4.31 1.75 -10.18
N SER A 46 -5.62 1.78 -9.97
CA SER A 46 -6.28 2.83 -9.20
C SER A 46 -6.00 2.69 -7.70
N LYS A 47 -6.20 3.77 -6.94
CA LYS A 47 -6.09 3.71 -5.48
C LYS A 47 -7.06 2.70 -4.86
N THR A 48 -8.25 2.57 -5.43
CA THR A 48 -9.29 1.64 -4.95
C THR A 48 -8.87 0.20 -5.19
N GLU A 49 -8.43 -0.14 -6.41
CA GLU A 49 -7.94 -1.48 -6.73
C GLU A 49 -6.76 -1.88 -5.85
N LEU A 50 -5.83 -0.95 -5.60
CA LEU A 50 -4.69 -1.22 -4.74
C LEU A 50 -5.11 -1.41 -3.27
N LYS A 51 -6.08 -0.64 -2.77
CA LYS A 51 -6.70 -0.85 -1.46
C LYS A 51 -7.35 -2.23 -1.37
N ASP A 52 -8.09 -2.63 -2.39
CA ASP A 52 -8.75 -3.92 -2.43
C ASP A 52 -7.75 -5.08 -2.45
N MET A 53 -6.64 -4.94 -3.18
CA MET A 53 -5.56 -5.92 -3.17
C MET A 53 -4.92 -6.06 -1.78
N TYR A 54 -4.79 -4.96 -1.03
CA TYR A 54 -4.33 -5.00 0.35
C TYR A 54 -5.32 -5.67 1.30
N LEU A 55 -6.60 -5.28 1.24
CA LEU A 55 -7.64 -5.85 2.09
C LEU A 55 -7.83 -7.35 1.85
N ASN A 56 -7.76 -7.77 0.59
CA ASN A 56 -7.88 -9.17 0.19
C ASN A 56 -6.59 -9.98 0.35
N LYS A 57 -5.51 -9.38 0.89
CA LYS A 57 -4.20 -10.03 1.10
C LYS A 57 -3.56 -10.58 -0.19
N ASN A 58 -3.86 -9.97 -1.32
CA ASN A 58 -3.27 -10.32 -2.61
C ASN A 58 -1.83 -9.81 -2.75
N ILE A 59 -1.46 -8.80 -1.95
CA ILE A 59 -0.13 -8.18 -1.90
C ILE A 59 0.31 -7.99 -0.44
N THR A 60 1.60 -8.11 -0.21
CA THR A 60 2.28 -8.15 1.07
C THR A 60 2.57 -6.73 1.58
N PHE A 61 2.16 -6.47 2.84
CA PHE A 61 2.50 -5.24 3.56
C PHE A 61 3.69 -5.48 4.49
N ILE A 62 4.71 -4.63 4.41
CA ILE A 62 5.91 -4.65 5.26
C ILE A 62 5.82 -3.63 6.40
N THR A 63 5.00 -2.57 6.29
CA THR A 63 4.89 -1.57 7.37
C THR A 63 3.48 -1.01 7.54
N ASP A 64 2.69 -1.68 8.38
CA ASP A 64 1.49 -1.19 9.10
C ASP A 64 0.61 -0.15 8.36
N PHE A 65 -0.39 -0.65 7.61
CA PHE A 65 -1.62 0.09 7.28
C PHE A 65 -2.44 0.28 8.57
N ARG A 66 -1.95 1.13 9.47
CA ARG A 66 -2.59 1.45 10.75
C ARG A 66 -3.27 2.81 10.73
N GLU A 67 -3.77 3.29 9.59
CA GLU A 67 -4.78 4.37 9.65
C GLU A 67 -5.95 3.93 10.55
N ASN A 68 -6.40 2.67 10.43
CA ASN A 68 -7.42 2.11 11.34
C ASN A 68 -6.95 1.90 12.79
N ARG A 69 -5.66 1.69 13.05
CA ARG A 69 -5.20 1.55 14.45
C ARG A 69 -4.89 2.88 15.10
N ILE A 70 -4.58 3.94 14.36
CA ILE A 70 -4.52 5.29 14.93
C ILE A 70 -5.92 5.70 15.41
N GLU A 71 -6.95 5.54 14.58
CA GLU A 71 -8.33 5.82 14.99
C GLU A 71 -8.82 4.91 16.13
N GLN A 72 -8.52 3.60 16.09
CA GLN A 72 -8.85 2.69 17.21
C GLN A 72 -8.06 3.01 18.49
N PHE A 73 -6.81 3.46 18.36
CA PHE A 73 -5.98 3.86 19.50
C PHE A 73 -6.42 5.21 20.08
N GLU A 74 -6.81 6.17 19.23
CA GLU A 74 -7.42 7.43 19.66
C GLU A 74 -8.77 7.21 20.34
N CYS A 75 -9.61 6.30 19.83
CA CYS A 75 -10.84 5.89 20.50
C CYS A 75 -10.57 5.21 21.85
N PHE A 76 -9.57 4.34 21.93
CA PHE A 76 -9.15 3.72 23.18
C PHE A 76 -8.73 4.78 24.22
N LEU A 77 -7.87 5.72 23.85
CA LEU A 77 -7.43 6.80 24.74
C LEU A 77 -8.57 7.72 25.20
N LYS A 78 -9.57 7.96 24.35
CA LYS A 78 -10.74 8.79 24.69
C LYS A 78 -11.76 8.10 25.60
N ASN A 79 -11.81 6.77 25.60
CA ASN A 79 -12.75 6.00 26.43
C ASN A 79 -12.23 5.72 27.85
N ASP A 80 -10.95 5.98 28.12
CA ASP A 80 -10.31 5.89 29.45
C ASP A 80 -10.24 7.26 30.18
N SER A 81 -10.92 8.30 29.67
CA SER A 81 -10.99 9.65 30.27
C SER A 81 -12.33 9.92 30.96
#